data_AF-A0AAW5DU90-F1
#
_entry.id   AF-A0AAW5DU90-F1
#
_cell.length_a   1.000
_cell.length_b   1.000
_cell.length_c   1.000
_cell.angle_alpha   90.00
_cell.angle_beta   90.00
_cell.angle_gamma   90.00
#
_symmetry.space_group_name_H-M   'P 1'
#
loop_
_entity.id
_entity.type
_entity.pdbx_description
1 polymer ?
#
loop_
_entity_poly.entity_id
_entity_poly.type
_entity_poly.pdbx_seq_one_letter_code
_entity_poly.pdbx_strand_id
1 'polypeptide(L)'
;MEVLKKGLWIIFGLLFVLMLAGCNTKAEPVNKQEEPTKKQEKAVEKEEAELTLGEVFEKVTEASKELNSFKVKMDMKQNISSDQDASANMDINTTLEMDFVQDPMAFYQKMSMKMPELEEDMEMEIYFTKDGMYYYDPTSQMWMKFPSEMMEQLVQLSDQQTNPAAEIEKLKSFVDDFKFQQDDNNYILLLNASGDKFTDFLKETIQETLPEGMADSAEVFENMKINKMNYEIHIDKKTFYPTILNLSMDMEMSAEGQTVKIAQDIKSQYVEHNHIKEITVPQEVIEGAVESGM
;
A
#
# COMPACT_ATOMS: atom_id res chain seq x y z
N MET A 1 -70.32 -28.29 13.22
CA MET A 1 -68.90 -27.94 13.38
C MET A 1 -68.68 -26.65 12.61
N GLU A 2 -68.86 -25.52 13.30
CA GLU A 2 -67.79 -24.70 13.90
C GLU A 2 -67.06 -23.88 12.81
N VAL A 3 -67.34 -22.58 12.64
CA VAL A 3 -66.94 -21.41 13.45
C VAL A 3 -65.43 -21.09 13.32
N LEU A 4 -65.16 -19.91 12.73
CA LEU A 4 -64.06 -18.95 12.96
C LEU A 4 -62.64 -19.46 13.32
N LYS A 5 -61.62 -18.94 12.62
CA LYS A 5 -60.78 -17.84 13.16
C LYS A 5 -59.77 -17.27 12.15
N LYS A 6 -59.54 -15.97 12.33
CA LYS A 6 -58.60 -15.07 11.67
C LYS A 6 -57.13 -15.37 12.01
N GLY A 7 -56.23 -14.94 11.12
CA GLY A 7 -54.80 -14.63 11.36
C GLY A 7 -54.12 -14.42 10.00
N LEU A 8 -54.08 -13.23 9.41
CA LEU A 8 -53.16 -12.09 9.64
C LEU A 8 -51.67 -12.45 9.43
N TRP A 9 -51.11 -11.91 8.33
CA TRP A 9 -49.70 -11.54 8.03
C TRP A 9 -48.59 -12.60 8.25
N ILE A 10 -47.58 -12.75 7.37
CA ILE A 10 -46.47 -11.81 7.14
C ILE A 10 -45.81 -12.13 5.78
N ILE A 11 -45.45 -11.06 5.08
CA ILE A 11 -44.66 -10.98 3.85
C ILE A 11 -43.24 -11.54 4.11
N PHE A 12 -42.82 -12.58 3.39
CA PHE A 12 -41.41 -12.94 3.27
C PHE A 12 -40.90 -12.48 1.90
N GLY A 13 -40.94 -11.16 1.70
CA GLY A 13 -40.04 -10.53 0.75
C GLY A 13 -38.66 -10.64 1.36
N LEU A 14 -37.78 -11.44 0.76
CA LEU A 14 -36.36 -11.35 1.01
C LEU A 14 -35.97 -9.89 0.69
N LEU A 15 -35.92 -9.06 1.72
CA LEU A 15 -35.16 -7.83 1.69
C LEU A 15 -33.71 -8.29 1.58
N PHE A 16 -33.20 -8.32 0.35
CA PHE A 16 -31.79 -8.11 0.09
C PHE A 16 -31.53 -6.67 0.57
N VAL A 17 -31.24 -6.50 1.87
CA VAL A 17 -30.65 -5.26 2.37
C VAL A 17 -29.26 -5.26 1.77
N LEU A 18 -29.12 -4.56 0.65
CA LEU A 18 -27.83 -4.18 0.10
C LEU A 18 -27.02 -3.56 1.22
N MET A 19 -25.88 -4.18 1.52
CA MET A 19 -24.86 -3.67 2.42
C MET A 19 -24.34 -2.35 1.82
N LEU A 20 -24.91 -1.25 2.26
CA LEU A 20 -24.40 0.12 2.05
C LEU A 20 -23.87 0.67 3.38
N ALA A 21 -23.56 -0.22 4.34
CA ALA A 21 -23.29 0.17 5.72
C ALA A 21 -21.90 0.78 5.90
N GLY A 22 -20.90 0.30 5.16
CA GLY A 22 -19.51 0.69 5.39
C GLY A 22 -19.20 2.15 5.08
N CYS A 23 -19.82 2.75 4.06
CA CYS A 23 -19.60 4.17 3.75
C CYS A 23 -20.09 5.10 4.88
N ASN A 24 -21.12 4.70 5.63
CA ASN A 24 -21.69 5.51 6.71
C ASN A 24 -21.13 5.14 8.10
N THR A 25 -20.11 4.27 8.15
CA THR A 25 -19.43 3.87 9.39
C THR A 25 -18.63 5.04 9.97
N LYS A 26 -18.81 5.32 11.26
CA LYS A 26 -18.02 6.31 12.00
C LYS A 26 -16.81 5.66 12.69
N ALA A 27 -15.75 6.45 12.89
CA ALA A 27 -14.51 5.96 13.49
C ALA A 27 -14.65 5.67 14.99
N GLU A 28 -14.29 4.47 15.43
CA GLU A 28 -14.22 4.11 16.84
C GLU A 28 -12.94 4.67 17.51
N PRO A 29 -13.01 5.25 18.72
CA PRO A 29 -11.80 5.71 19.41
C PRO A 29 -10.91 4.52 19.82
N VAL A 30 -9.60 4.60 19.56
CA VAL A 30 -8.62 3.53 19.84
C VAL A 30 -8.48 3.22 21.34
N ASN A 31 -8.90 4.12 22.24
CA ASN A 31 -8.56 4.07 23.67
C ASN A 31 -9.65 3.51 24.62
N LYS A 32 -10.62 2.72 24.15
CA LYS A 32 -11.60 2.06 25.04
C LYS A 32 -11.13 0.67 25.45
N GLN A 33 -10.22 0.60 26.43
CA GLN A 33 -10.22 -0.52 27.36
C GLN A 33 -11.52 -0.47 28.17
N GLU A 34 -12.28 -1.57 28.14
CA GLU A 34 -13.46 -1.75 28.99
C GLU A 34 -13.04 -1.81 30.46
N GLU A 35 -13.29 -0.75 31.22
CA GLU A 35 -13.50 -0.88 32.67
C GLU A 35 -14.85 -0.27 33.08
N PRO A 36 -15.54 -0.87 34.08
CA PRO A 36 -16.96 -0.64 34.29
C PRO A 36 -17.23 0.65 35.08
N THR A 37 -18.15 1.46 34.54
CA THR A 37 -19.04 2.42 35.22
C THR A 37 -18.58 3.07 36.54
N LYS A 38 -18.39 4.40 36.54
CA LYS A 38 -19.37 5.33 37.16
C LYS A 38 -19.02 6.82 37.00
N LYS A 39 -20.10 7.55 36.69
CA LYS A 39 -20.46 8.95 36.98
C LYS A 39 -19.90 10.05 36.06
N GLN A 40 -20.88 10.65 35.40
CA GLN A 40 -20.89 11.91 34.64
C GLN A 40 -20.21 13.06 35.40
N GLU A 41 -19.23 13.67 34.74
CA GLU A 41 -19.03 15.12 34.78
C GLU A 41 -18.90 15.63 33.34
N LYS A 42 -19.65 16.70 33.04
CA LYS A 42 -19.73 17.33 31.73
C LYS A 42 -18.36 17.90 31.35
N ALA A 43 -17.65 17.22 30.45
CA ALA A 43 -16.68 17.86 29.59
C ALA A 43 -17.41 18.34 28.33
N VAL A 44 -17.20 19.61 27.99
CA VAL A 44 -17.73 20.22 26.77
C VAL A 44 -17.01 19.58 25.60
N GLU A 45 -17.65 18.58 24.98
CA GLU A 45 -17.28 18.09 23.65
C GLU A 45 -17.36 19.27 22.68
N LYS A 46 -16.20 19.69 22.14
CA LYS A 46 -16.20 20.14 20.76
C LYS A 46 -16.50 18.87 19.95
N GLU A 47 -17.77 18.67 19.60
CA GLU A 47 -18.14 17.83 18.47
C GLU A 47 -17.46 18.43 17.24
N GLU A 48 -16.21 18.05 16.96
CA GLU A 48 -15.83 17.89 15.56
C GLU A 48 -16.79 16.84 15.02
N ALA A 49 -17.56 17.20 13.99
CA ALA A 49 -18.45 16.26 13.35
C ALA A 49 -17.61 15.06 12.88
N GLU A 50 -17.75 13.94 13.57
CA GLU A 50 -17.01 12.72 13.24
C GLU A 50 -17.41 12.29 11.83
N LEU A 51 -16.45 12.43 10.91
CA LEU A 51 -16.57 11.99 9.53
C LEU A 51 -16.79 10.48 9.47
N THR A 52 -17.60 10.08 8.51
CA THR A 52 -17.76 8.69 8.10
C THR A 52 -16.58 8.22 7.26
N LEU A 53 -16.39 6.90 7.13
CA LEU A 53 -15.33 6.32 6.31
C LEU A 53 -15.43 6.77 4.84
N GLY A 54 -16.65 6.87 4.29
CA GLY A 54 -16.87 7.39 2.94
C GLY A 54 -16.41 8.84 2.78
N GLU A 55 -16.75 9.70 3.74
CA GLU A 55 -16.33 11.11 3.73
C GLU A 55 -14.81 11.26 3.89
N VAL A 56 -14.17 10.41 4.71
CA VAL A 56 -12.71 10.39 4.80
C VAL A 56 -12.08 10.02 3.46
N PHE A 57 -12.58 8.99 2.76
CA PHE A 57 -12.05 8.65 1.44
C PHE A 57 -12.23 9.78 0.41
N GLU A 58 -13.38 10.46 0.41
CA GLU A 58 -13.57 11.64 -0.44
C GLU A 58 -12.57 12.74 -0.13
N LYS A 59 -12.31 13.00 1.16
CA LYS A 59 -11.35 14.00 1.60
C LYS A 59 -9.91 13.66 1.23
N VAL A 60 -9.51 12.40 1.33
CA VAL A 60 -8.17 11.97 0.90
C VAL A 60 -8.03 12.11 -0.62
N THR A 61 -9.04 11.70 -1.40
CA THR A 61 -9.07 11.88 -2.86
C THR A 61 -9.04 13.35 -3.28
N GLU A 62 -9.64 14.25 -2.50
CA GLU A 62 -9.54 15.69 -2.73
C GLU A 62 -8.13 16.21 -2.40
N ALA A 63 -7.58 15.85 -1.24
CA ALA A 63 -6.26 16.28 -0.80
C ALA A 63 -5.14 15.78 -1.72
N SER A 64 -5.24 14.56 -2.25
CA SER A 64 -4.20 13.97 -3.11
C SER A 64 -4.00 14.72 -4.43
N LYS A 65 -5.01 15.46 -4.91
CA LYS A 65 -4.88 16.33 -6.10
C LYS A 65 -3.94 17.52 -5.87
N GLU A 66 -3.77 17.91 -4.61
CA GLU A 66 -2.92 19.02 -4.20
C GLU A 66 -1.57 18.52 -3.63
N LEU A 67 -1.34 17.20 -3.63
CA LEU A 67 -0.09 16.59 -3.17
C LEU A 67 0.96 16.65 -4.28
N ASN A 68 1.91 17.57 -4.17
CA ASN A 68 2.97 17.78 -5.14
C ASN A 68 4.26 17.04 -4.80
N SER A 69 4.52 16.77 -3.52
CA SER A 69 5.73 16.07 -3.10
C SER A 69 5.60 15.38 -1.76
N PHE A 70 6.42 14.36 -1.51
CA PHE A 70 6.49 13.67 -0.22
C PHE A 70 7.77 12.84 -0.13
N LYS A 71 8.14 12.47 1.10
CA LYS A 71 9.19 11.50 1.41
C LYS A 71 8.56 10.22 1.99
N VAL A 72 9.04 9.07 1.54
CA VAL A 72 8.71 7.76 2.10
C VAL A 72 9.92 7.20 2.83
N LYS A 73 9.70 6.67 4.03
CA LYS A 73 10.65 5.81 4.75
C LYS A 73 10.00 4.46 4.96
N MET A 74 10.67 3.40 4.53
CA MET A 74 10.12 2.05 4.58
C MET A 74 11.15 1.06 5.11
N ASP A 75 10.71 0.21 6.03
CA ASP A 75 11.39 -0.98 6.50
C ASP A 75 10.58 -2.19 6.06
N MET A 76 11.22 -3.13 5.37
CA MET A 76 10.61 -4.38 4.93
C MET A 76 11.40 -5.56 5.47
N LYS A 77 10.69 -6.55 5.99
CA LYS A 77 11.22 -7.86 6.36
C LYS A 77 10.50 -8.91 5.54
N GLN A 78 11.26 -9.74 4.86
CA GLN A 78 10.75 -10.82 4.06
C GLN A 78 11.44 -12.12 4.47
N ASN A 79 10.64 -13.15 4.75
CA ASN A 79 11.11 -14.51 4.94
C ASN A 79 10.53 -15.36 3.81
N ILE A 80 11.41 -15.99 3.05
CA ILE A 80 11.08 -17.01 2.07
C ILE A 80 11.44 -18.35 2.68
N SER A 81 10.55 -19.33 2.58
CA SER A 81 10.83 -20.68 3.04
C SER A 81 10.18 -21.76 2.17
N SER A 82 10.83 -22.93 2.11
CA SER A 82 10.31 -24.13 1.46
C SER A 82 10.46 -25.33 2.38
N ASP A 83 9.37 -26.07 2.57
CA ASP A 83 9.39 -27.31 3.35
C ASP A 83 10.13 -28.44 2.60
N GLN A 84 10.28 -28.31 1.28
CA GLN A 84 10.89 -29.32 0.40
C GLN A 84 12.37 -29.06 0.12
N ASP A 85 12.80 -27.79 0.18
CA ASP A 85 14.16 -27.37 -0.10
C ASP A 85 14.61 -26.30 0.89
N ALA A 86 15.33 -26.72 1.93
CA ALA A 86 15.85 -25.81 2.93
C ALA A 86 16.89 -24.81 2.38
N SER A 87 17.50 -25.08 1.21
CA SER A 87 18.42 -24.15 0.56
C SER A 87 17.72 -22.95 -0.12
N ALA A 88 16.40 -23.03 -0.27
CA ALA A 88 15.57 -21.92 -0.74
C ALA A 88 15.10 -20.99 0.40
N ASN A 89 15.45 -21.30 1.66
CA ASN A 89 15.10 -20.45 2.78
C ASN A 89 15.98 -19.20 2.78
N MET A 90 15.37 -18.03 2.80
CA MET A 90 16.09 -16.77 2.74
C MET A 90 15.38 -15.72 3.60
N ASP A 91 16.16 -14.99 4.40
CA ASP A 91 15.71 -13.80 5.10
C ASP A 91 16.27 -12.56 4.40
N ILE A 92 15.40 -11.61 4.08
CA ILE A 92 15.75 -10.36 3.41
C ILE A 92 15.21 -9.22 4.25
N ASN A 93 16.08 -8.31 4.66
CA ASN A 93 15.69 -7.05 5.30
C ASN A 93 16.03 -5.91 4.37
N THR A 94 15.05 -5.09 4.02
CA THR A 94 15.22 -3.96 3.12
C THR A 94 14.85 -2.67 3.83
N THR A 95 15.69 -1.65 3.70
CA THR A 95 15.36 -0.27 4.08
C THR A 95 15.32 0.58 2.83
N LEU A 96 14.36 1.48 2.75
CA LEU A 96 14.10 2.33 1.60
C LEU A 96 13.80 3.75 2.09
N GLU A 97 14.53 4.72 1.54
CA GLU A 97 14.15 6.13 1.58
C GLU A 97 13.89 6.61 0.16
N MET A 98 12.74 7.27 -0.05
CA MET A 98 12.36 7.81 -1.35
C MET A 98 11.85 9.24 -1.20
N ASP A 99 12.32 10.13 -2.07
CA ASP A 99 11.76 11.46 -2.30
C ASP A 99 11.02 11.47 -3.62
N PHE A 100 9.81 12.02 -3.64
CA PHE A 100 8.99 12.13 -4.84
C PHE A 100 8.49 13.56 -5.04
N VAL A 101 8.53 14.03 -6.29
CA VAL A 101 7.98 15.31 -6.76
C VAL A 101 7.16 15.03 -8.02
N GLN A 102 5.94 15.55 -8.09
CA GLN A 102 5.00 15.25 -9.18
C GLN A 102 5.22 16.10 -10.44
N ASP A 103 5.51 17.40 -10.31
CA ASP A 103 5.62 18.32 -11.45
C ASP A 103 6.85 19.25 -11.36
N PRO A 104 7.85 19.10 -12.26
CA PRO A 104 8.02 17.96 -13.18
C PRO A 104 8.28 16.68 -12.38
N MET A 105 7.83 15.55 -12.91
CA MET A 105 8.01 14.28 -12.22
C MET A 105 9.49 13.99 -11.98
N ALA A 106 9.84 13.78 -10.71
CA ALA A 106 11.17 13.41 -10.29
C ALA A 106 11.09 12.55 -9.03
N PHE A 107 12.02 11.61 -8.91
CA PHE A 107 12.21 10.88 -7.67
C PHE A 107 13.67 10.60 -7.40
N TYR A 108 14.00 10.49 -6.12
CA TYR A 108 15.26 10.00 -5.62
C TYR A 108 14.97 8.82 -4.71
N GLN A 109 15.73 7.75 -4.85
CA GLN A 109 15.54 6.55 -4.07
C GLN A 109 16.88 6.02 -3.59
N LYS A 110 16.97 5.72 -2.30
CA LYS A 110 18.08 4.97 -1.71
C LYS A 110 17.54 3.74 -1.00
N MET A 111 18.11 2.58 -1.32
CA MET A 111 17.70 1.29 -0.78
C MET A 111 18.92 0.54 -0.25
N SER A 112 18.78 -0.13 0.89
CA SER A 112 19.78 -1.06 1.42
C SER A 112 19.10 -2.39 1.71
N MET A 113 19.63 -3.47 1.14
CA MET A 113 19.15 -4.83 1.29
C MET A 113 20.18 -5.68 2.02
N LYS A 114 19.74 -6.34 3.09
CA LYS A 114 20.56 -7.21 3.92
C LYS A 114 20.07 -8.63 3.83
N MET A 115 20.96 -9.54 3.45
CA MET A 115 20.73 -10.98 3.44
C MET A 115 21.77 -11.63 4.35
N PRO A 116 21.40 -12.48 5.33
CA PRO A 116 22.36 -13.12 6.24
C PRO A 116 23.46 -13.94 5.56
N GLU A 117 23.21 -14.37 4.32
CA GLU A 117 24.12 -15.19 3.51
C GLU A 117 25.19 -14.37 2.78
N LEU A 118 25.00 -13.04 2.66
CA LEU A 118 25.96 -12.13 2.06
C LEU A 118 26.78 -11.45 3.17
N GLU A 119 28.07 -11.27 2.91
CA GLU A 119 28.96 -10.56 3.85
C GLU A 119 28.72 -9.05 3.86
N GLU A 120 28.26 -8.48 2.75
CA GLU A 120 28.03 -7.05 2.56
C GLU A 120 26.56 -6.76 2.21
N ASP A 121 26.05 -5.65 2.74
CA ASP A 121 24.73 -5.14 2.39
C ASP A 121 24.75 -4.63 0.95
N MET A 122 23.70 -4.94 0.18
CA MET A 122 23.55 -4.40 -1.17
C MET A 122 22.88 -3.03 -1.08
N GLU A 123 23.62 -1.98 -1.42
CA GLU A 123 23.08 -0.63 -1.56
C GLU A 123 22.73 -0.35 -3.03
N MET A 124 21.56 0.23 -3.25
CA MET A 124 21.14 0.77 -4.53
C MET A 124 20.70 2.22 -4.35
N GLU A 125 21.09 3.06 -5.28
CA GLU A 125 20.73 4.47 -5.30
C GLU A 125 20.29 4.85 -6.71
N ILE A 126 19.17 5.55 -6.83
CA ILE A 126 18.52 5.85 -8.10
C ILE A 126 18.07 7.31 -8.10
N TYR A 127 18.37 8.01 -9.20
CA TYR A 127 17.79 9.32 -9.51
C TYR A 127 16.97 9.21 -10.78
N PHE A 128 15.79 9.81 -10.76
CA PHE A 128 14.98 10.04 -11.94
C PHE A 128 14.58 11.51 -11.97
N THR A 129 15.04 12.22 -12.99
CA THR A 129 14.74 13.63 -13.22
C THR A 129 14.64 13.90 -14.71
N LYS A 130 14.24 15.10 -15.11
CA LYS A 130 14.30 15.55 -16.51
C LYS A 130 15.69 15.40 -17.18
N ASP A 131 16.76 15.33 -16.39
CA ASP A 131 18.14 15.20 -16.90
C ASP A 131 18.52 13.74 -17.23
N GLY A 132 17.67 12.79 -16.85
CA GLY A 132 17.82 11.36 -17.09
C GLY A 132 17.54 10.51 -15.86
N MET A 133 17.62 9.19 -16.07
CA MET A 133 17.58 8.20 -15.00
C MET A 133 18.98 7.63 -14.77
N TYR A 134 19.43 7.69 -13.53
CA TYR A 134 20.75 7.27 -13.08
C TYR A 134 20.60 6.25 -11.96
N TYR A 135 21.43 5.22 -11.96
CA TYR A 135 21.48 4.27 -10.85
C TYR A 135 22.92 3.92 -10.51
N TYR A 136 23.18 3.68 -9.24
CA TYR A 136 24.47 3.18 -8.78
C TYR A 136 24.47 1.65 -8.93
N ASP A 137 25.40 1.11 -9.73
CA ASP A 137 25.62 -0.32 -9.80
C ASP A 137 26.62 -0.73 -8.71
N PRO A 138 26.19 -1.46 -7.65
CA PRO A 138 27.08 -1.89 -6.59
C PRO A 138 28.16 -2.87 -7.07
N THR A 139 27.95 -3.56 -8.20
CA THR A 139 28.89 -4.55 -8.74
C THR A 139 30.10 -3.86 -9.36
N SER A 140 29.85 -2.91 -10.27
CA SER A 140 30.92 -2.14 -10.91
C SER A 140 31.38 -0.94 -10.09
N GLN A 141 30.64 -0.59 -9.03
CA GLN A 141 30.84 0.59 -8.18
C GLN A 141 30.82 1.90 -8.97
N MET A 142 30.01 1.96 -10.03
CA MET A 142 29.89 3.11 -10.91
C MET A 142 28.45 3.56 -11.03
N TRP A 143 28.28 4.84 -11.34
CA TRP A 143 27.00 5.35 -11.80
C TRP A 143 26.75 4.91 -13.23
N MET A 144 25.53 4.50 -13.48
CA MET A 144 25.04 4.08 -14.78
C MET A 144 23.88 4.97 -15.16
N LYS A 145 23.78 5.30 -16.45
CA LYS A 145 22.67 6.07 -17.02
C LYS A 145 21.82 5.17 -17.91
N PHE A 146 20.52 5.11 -17.64
CA PHE A 146 19.60 4.37 -18.50
C PHE A 146 19.43 5.05 -19.87
N PRO A 147 19.12 4.28 -20.93
CA PRO A 147 18.79 4.84 -22.23
C PRO A 147 17.56 5.74 -22.16
N SER A 148 17.54 6.79 -22.99
CA SER A 148 16.47 7.79 -22.95
C SER A 148 15.11 7.19 -23.35
N GLU A 149 15.11 6.16 -24.17
CA GLU A 149 13.92 5.42 -24.61
C GLU A 149 13.19 4.75 -23.42
N MET A 150 13.93 4.25 -22.43
CA MET A 150 13.33 3.67 -21.22
C MET A 150 12.69 4.73 -20.34
N MET A 151 13.26 5.94 -20.32
CA MET A 151 12.71 7.07 -19.60
C MET A 151 11.34 7.48 -20.18
N GLU A 152 11.21 7.55 -21.50
CA GLU A 152 9.94 7.87 -22.17
C GLU A 152 8.84 6.84 -21.85
N GLN A 153 9.20 5.55 -21.81
CA GLN A 153 8.27 4.48 -21.45
C GLN A 153 7.80 4.60 -20.00
N LEU A 154 8.71 4.88 -19.06
CA LEU A 154 8.36 5.06 -17.65
C LEU A 154 7.48 6.28 -17.41
N VAL A 155 7.73 7.39 -18.10
CA VAL A 155 6.85 8.56 -18.05
C VAL A 155 5.44 8.20 -18.53
N GLN A 156 5.32 7.48 -19.64
CA GLN A 156 4.02 7.04 -20.17
C GLN A 156 3.26 6.11 -19.20
N LEU A 157 3.96 5.21 -18.51
CA LEU A 157 3.37 4.34 -17.48
C LEU A 157 2.97 5.14 -16.23
N SER A 158 3.78 6.12 -15.85
CA SER A 158 3.52 6.96 -14.68
C SER A 158 2.28 7.85 -14.85
N ASP A 159 2.01 8.36 -16.04
CA ASP A 159 0.78 9.12 -16.34
C ASP A 159 -0.50 8.25 -16.16
N GLN A 160 -0.37 6.92 -16.23
CA GLN A 160 -1.47 5.97 -16.01
C GLN A 160 -1.62 5.53 -14.54
N GLN A 161 -0.53 5.57 -13.74
CA GLN A 161 -0.48 5.02 -12.38
C GLN A 161 -0.35 6.07 -11.25
N THR A 162 0.04 7.32 -11.53
CA THR A 162 0.39 8.33 -10.51
C THR A 162 -0.78 9.13 -9.96
N ASN A 163 -1.99 8.57 -9.96
CA ASN A 163 -3.10 9.16 -9.22
C ASN A 163 -3.30 8.40 -7.90
N PRO A 164 -2.76 8.87 -6.75
CA PRO A 164 -3.01 8.24 -5.45
C PRO A 164 -4.50 8.10 -5.14
N ALA A 165 -5.37 8.96 -5.69
CA ALA A 165 -6.81 8.78 -5.56
C ALA A 165 -7.30 7.52 -6.27
N ALA A 166 -6.73 7.13 -7.41
CA ALA A 166 -7.15 5.92 -8.13
C ALA A 166 -6.86 4.65 -7.32
N GLU A 167 -5.74 4.60 -6.59
CA GLU A 167 -5.44 3.49 -5.68
C GLU A 167 -6.44 3.42 -4.51
N ILE A 168 -6.82 4.57 -3.96
CA ILE A 168 -7.83 4.65 -2.89
C ILE A 168 -9.22 4.28 -3.40
N GLU A 169 -9.56 4.64 -4.64
CA GLU A 169 -10.81 4.20 -5.29
C GLU A 169 -10.88 2.68 -5.39
N LYS A 170 -9.76 2.00 -5.71
CA LYS A 170 -9.72 0.51 -5.72
C LYS A 170 -10.03 -0.06 -4.33
N LEU A 171 -9.53 0.57 -3.27
CA LEU A 171 -9.79 0.17 -1.89
C LEU A 171 -11.24 0.39 -1.45
N LYS A 172 -12.03 1.22 -2.14
CA LYS A 172 -13.45 1.41 -1.80
C LYS A 172 -14.27 0.12 -1.90
N SER A 173 -13.87 -0.81 -2.74
CA SER A 173 -14.51 -2.13 -2.86
C SER A 173 -14.42 -2.99 -1.57
N PHE A 174 -13.54 -2.59 -0.64
CA PHE A 174 -13.34 -3.21 0.68
C PHE A 174 -13.80 -2.34 1.83
N VAL A 175 -14.52 -1.23 1.59
CA VAL A 175 -15.04 -0.32 2.62
C VAL A 175 -15.77 -1.04 3.76
N ASP A 176 -16.58 -2.06 3.44
CA ASP A 176 -17.30 -2.85 4.44
C ASP A 176 -16.39 -3.78 5.27
N ASP A 177 -15.19 -4.10 4.75
CA ASP A 177 -14.21 -5.00 5.37
C ASP A 177 -13.22 -4.23 6.28
N PHE A 178 -13.20 -2.89 6.23
CA PHE A 178 -12.36 -2.06 7.08
C PHE A 178 -12.96 -1.89 8.49
N LYS A 179 -12.12 -2.10 9.50
CA LYS A 179 -12.34 -1.52 10.82
C LYS A 179 -11.86 -0.07 10.80
N PHE A 180 -12.78 0.84 11.08
CA PHE A 180 -12.52 2.27 11.08
C PHE A 180 -12.36 2.80 12.50
N GLN A 181 -11.18 3.30 12.83
CA GLN A 181 -10.81 3.81 14.13
C GLN A 181 -10.24 5.23 14.05
N GLN A 182 -10.07 5.89 15.19
CA GLN A 182 -9.43 7.20 15.28
C GLN A 182 -8.69 7.40 16.59
N ASP A 183 -7.63 8.21 16.54
CA ASP A 183 -6.98 8.82 17.70
C ASP A 183 -7.08 10.36 17.62
N ASP A 184 -6.33 11.09 18.44
CA ASP A 184 -6.36 12.55 18.48
C ASP A 184 -5.90 13.21 17.16
N ASN A 185 -5.03 12.54 16.40
CA ASN A 185 -4.37 13.10 15.21
C ASN A 185 -4.79 12.40 13.91
N ASN A 186 -5.19 11.13 13.96
CA ASN A 186 -5.36 10.29 12.78
C ASN A 186 -6.72 9.61 12.73
N TYR A 187 -7.21 9.43 11.50
CA TYR A 187 -8.10 8.33 11.16
C TYR A 187 -7.27 7.08 10.87
N ILE A 188 -7.69 5.93 11.38
CA ILE A 188 -6.97 4.67 11.30
C ILE A 188 -7.86 3.63 10.64
N LEU A 189 -7.43 3.11 9.50
CA LEU A 189 -8.14 2.08 8.75
C LEU A 189 -7.37 0.78 8.91
N LEU A 190 -8.03 -0.24 9.45
CA LEU A 190 -7.47 -1.57 9.61
C LEU A 190 -8.27 -2.56 8.77
N LEU A 191 -7.59 -3.25 7.87
CA LEU A 191 -8.16 -4.32 7.07
C LEU A 191 -7.44 -5.61 7.45
N ASN A 192 -8.21 -6.57 7.94
CA ASN A 192 -7.75 -7.94 8.09
C ASN A 192 -8.45 -8.78 7.02
N ALA A 193 -7.65 -9.26 6.08
CA ALA A 193 -8.13 -10.00 4.93
C ALA A 193 -7.52 -11.40 4.90
N SER A 194 -8.33 -12.35 4.47
CA SER A 194 -7.90 -13.70 4.13
C SER A 194 -8.85 -14.29 3.08
N GLY A 195 -8.39 -15.31 2.37
CA GLY A 195 -9.23 -16.06 1.44
C GLY A 195 -9.27 -15.50 0.00
N ASP A 196 -10.17 -16.08 -0.78
CA ASP A 196 -10.13 -16.02 -2.24
C ASP A 196 -10.42 -14.61 -2.80
N LYS A 197 -11.38 -13.86 -2.21
CA LYS A 197 -11.73 -12.48 -2.63
C LYS A 197 -10.51 -11.56 -2.71
N PHE A 198 -9.64 -11.63 -1.70
CA PHE A 198 -8.45 -10.78 -1.64
C PHE A 198 -7.31 -11.31 -2.50
N THR A 199 -7.21 -12.63 -2.60
CA THR A 199 -6.27 -13.29 -3.51
C THR A 199 -6.54 -12.87 -4.96
N ASP A 200 -7.81 -12.85 -5.37
CA ASP A 200 -8.21 -12.44 -6.71
C ASP A 200 -7.93 -10.95 -6.97
N PHE A 201 -8.23 -10.07 -6.00
CA PHE A 201 -7.92 -8.64 -6.11
C PHE A 201 -6.42 -8.35 -6.27
N LEU A 202 -5.56 -9.04 -5.51
CA LEU A 202 -4.11 -8.86 -5.68
C LEU A 202 -3.64 -9.42 -7.02
N LYS A 203 -4.18 -10.55 -7.48
CA LYS A 203 -3.86 -11.09 -8.82
C LYS A 203 -4.22 -10.09 -9.91
N GLU A 204 -5.40 -9.51 -9.86
CA GLU A 204 -5.84 -8.47 -10.80
C GLU A 204 -4.92 -7.25 -10.74
N THR A 205 -4.60 -6.76 -9.54
CA THR A 205 -3.69 -5.61 -9.36
C THR A 205 -2.29 -5.90 -9.92
N ILE A 206 -1.74 -7.09 -9.68
CA ILE A 206 -0.44 -7.51 -10.22
C ILE A 206 -0.51 -7.58 -11.75
N GLN A 207 -1.56 -8.19 -12.31
CA GLN A 207 -1.75 -8.28 -13.76
C GLN A 207 -1.86 -6.91 -14.43
N GLU A 208 -2.53 -5.94 -13.79
CA GLU A 208 -2.64 -4.56 -14.29
C GLU A 208 -1.33 -3.76 -14.18
N THR A 209 -0.46 -4.12 -13.24
CA THR A 209 0.78 -3.36 -12.96
C THR A 209 2.01 -3.98 -13.61
N LEU A 210 1.95 -5.24 -14.04
CA LEU A 210 3.03 -5.89 -14.76
C LEU A 210 3.23 -5.25 -16.15
N PRO A 211 4.46 -4.87 -16.53
CA PRO A 211 4.75 -4.35 -17.86
C PRO A 211 4.37 -5.34 -18.97
N GLU A 212 3.84 -4.83 -20.08
CA GLU A 212 3.54 -5.61 -21.29
C GLU A 212 4.83 -6.28 -21.81
N GLY A 213 5.01 -7.55 -21.49
CA GLY A 213 6.25 -8.30 -21.77
C GLY A 213 6.63 -9.28 -20.67
N MET A 214 6.10 -9.10 -19.45
CA MET A 214 6.24 -10.05 -18.33
C MET A 214 5.02 -10.98 -18.20
N ALA A 215 4.27 -11.22 -19.28
CA ALA A 215 3.06 -12.05 -19.27
C ALA A 215 3.33 -13.49 -18.78
N ASP A 216 4.49 -14.06 -19.11
CA ASP A 216 4.90 -15.38 -18.61
C ASP A 216 5.12 -15.40 -17.08
N SER A 217 5.37 -14.23 -16.46
CA SER A 217 5.44 -14.10 -15.00
C SER A 217 4.06 -14.10 -14.34
N ALA A 218 2.98 -13.85 -15.09
CA ALA A 218 1.61 -13.89 -14.56
C ALA A 218 1.18 -15.30 -14.17
N GLU A 219 1.64 -16.34 -14.90
CA GLU A 219 1.39 -17.75 -14.57
C GLU A 219 1.92 -18.14 -13.18
N VAL A 220 3.04 -17.52 -12.77
CA VAL A 220 3.66 -17.74 -11.45
C VAL A 220 2.74 -17.26 -10.32
N PHE A 221 1.89 -16.26 -10.59
CA PHE A 221 0.91 -15.74 -9.64
C PHE A 221 -0.44 -16.47 -9.69
N GLU A 222 -0.73 -17.29 -10.70
CA GLU A 222 -2.00 -18.03 -10.78
C GLU A 222 -2.20 -18.96 -9.58
N ASN A 223 -1.12 -19.60 -9.14
CA ASN A 223 -1.10 -20.50 -7.98
C ASN A 223 -0.76 -19.79 -6.67
N MET A 224 -0.86 -18.47 -6.62
CA MET A 224 -0.75 -17.70 -5.38
C MET A 224 -1.99 -17.91 -4.51
N LYS A 225 -1.73 -18.08 -3.21
CA LYS A 225 -2.75 -18.12 -2.16
C LYS A 225 -2.33 -17.23 -0.99
N ILE A 226 -3.19 -16.29 -0.61
CA ILE A 226 -2.98 -15.45 0.58
C ILE A 226 -3.58 -16.15 1.79
N ASN A 227 -2.75 -16.54 2.75
CA ASN A 227 -3.20 -17.13 4.00
C ASN A 227 -3.70 -16.06 4.96
N LYS A 228 -2.98 -14.94 5.05
CA LYS A 228 -3.29 -13.82 5.93
C LYS A 228 -2.76 -12.53 5.34
N MET A 229 -3.53 -11.45 5.50
CA MET A 229 -3.08 -10.10 5.20
C MET A 229 -3.65 -9.13 6.23
N ASN A 230 -2.80 -8.25 6.74
CA ASN A 230 -3.18 -7.11 7.56
C ASN A 230 -2.67 -5.86 6.89
N TYR A 231 -3.57 -4.93 6.64
CA TYR A 231 -3.26 -3.65 6.04
C TYR A 231 -3.72 -2.55 6.99
N GLU A 232 -2.83 -1.61 7.30
CA GLU A 232 -3.07 -0.53 8.23
C GLU A 232 -2.68 0.80 7.58
N ILE A 233 -3.62 1.74 7.55
CA ILE A 233 -3.44 3.08 7.01
C ILE A 233 -3.76 4.09 8.09
N HIS A 234 -2.86 5.04 8.32
CA HIS A 234 -3.14 6.21 9.15
C HIS A 234 -3.24 7.43 8.26
N ILE A 235 -4.27 8.25 8.48
CA ILE A 235 -4.58 9.44 7.70
C ILE A 235 -4.64 10.62 8.67
N ASP A 236 -3.83 11.64 8.44
CA ASP A 236 -3.81 12.85 9.28
C ASP A 236 -5.15 13.59 9.17
N LYS A 237 -5.78 13.92 10.31
CA LYS A 237 -7.11 14.53 10.37
C LYS A 237 -7.16 15.96 9.82
N LYS A 238 -6.03 16.65 9.70
CA LYS A 238 -5.98 18.05 9.26
C LYS A 238 -5.75 18.17 7.76
N THR A 239 -4.84 17.36 7.24
CA THR A 239 -4.37 17.41 5.85
C THR A 239 -5.02 16.33 4.99
N PHE A 240 -5.53 15.27 5.59
CA PHE A 240 -6.02 14.06 4.92
C PHE A 240 -4.96 13.34 4.08
N TYR A 241 -3.66 13.61 4.34
CA TYR A 241 -2.59 12.81 3.76
C TYR A 241 -2.36 11.52 4.54
N PRO A 242 -2.04 10.41 3.86
CA PRO A 242 -1.59 9.21 4.53
C PRO A 242 -0.26 9.51 5.26
N THR A 243 -0.11 8.98 6.47
CA THR A 243 1.11 9.15 7.28
C THR A 243 1.79 7.82 7.57
N ILE A 244 1.01 6.73 7.66
CA ILE A 244 1.50 5.37 7.86
C ILE A 244 0.78 4.45 6.88
N LEU A 245 1.55 3.53 6.30
CA LEU A 245 1.05 2.42 5.51
C LEU A 245 1.86 1.17 5.89
N ASN A 246 1.21 0.28 6.64
CA ASN A 246 1.81 -0.98 7.06
C ASN A 246 1.10 -2.14 6.36
N LEU A 247 1.88 -3.13 5.93
CA LEU A 247 1.38 -4.36 5.35
C LEU A 247 2.06 -5.54 6.05
N SER A 248 1.27 -6.50 6.52
CA SER A 248 1.77 -7.79 6.98
C SER A 248 1.04 -8.88 6.22
N MET A 249 1.77 -9.69 5.47
CA MET A 249 1.23 -10.70 4.55
C MET A 249 1.91 -12.04 4.76
N ASP A 250 1.10 -13.10 4.75
CA ASP A 250 1.54 -14.49 4.68
C ASP A 250 0.92 -15.10 3.42
N MET A 251 1.75 -15.53 2.48
CA MET A 251 1.32 -16.12 1.20
C MET A 251 2.07 -17.39 0.86
N GLU A 252 1.45 -18.19 0.02
CA GLU A 252 1.99 -19.43 -0.55
C GLU A 252 1.93 -19.34 -2.06
N MET A 253 3.01 -19.80 -2.71
CA MET A 253 3.09 -19.94 -4.16
C MET A 253 3.47 -21.38 -4.46
N SER A 254 2.80 -21.99 -5.43
CA SER A 254 3.10 -23.35 -5.86
C SER A 254 3.39 -23.42 -7.35
N ALA A 255 4.55 -23.97 -7.71
CA ALA A 255 4.95 -24.19 -9.10
C ALA A 255 5.63 -25.56 -9.22
N GLU A 256 5.30 -26.31 -10.27
CA GLU A 256 5.92 -27.61 -10.58
C GLU A 256 5.94 -28.64 -9.42
N GLY A 257 4.95 -28.57 -8.52
CA GLY A 257 4.84 -29.45 -7.34
C GLY A 257 5.66 -29.02 -6.13
N GLN A 258 6.39 -27.91 -6.23
CA GLN A 258 7.07 -27.24 -5.13
C GLN A 258 6.17 -26.14 -4.56
N THR A 259 6.19 -25.97 -3.24
CA THR A 259 5.47 -24.91 -2.55
C THR A 259 6.45 -24.06 -1.76
N VAL A 260 6.43 -22.76 -2.02
CA VAL A 260 7.21 -21.75 -1.32
C VAL A 260 6.25 -20.90 -0.49
N LYS A 261 6.64 -20.62 0.76
CA LYS A 261 5.94 -19.72 1.67
C LYS A 261 6.71 -18.42 1.73
N ILE A 262 5.98 -17.31 1.69
CA ILE A 262 6.54 -15.96 1.80
C ILE A 262 5.78 -15.25 2.92
N ALA A 263 6.51 -14.83 3.94
CA ALA A 263 6.01 -13.95 4.99
C ALA A 263 6.68 -12.58 4.84
N GLN A 264 5.88 -11.52 4.78
CA GLN A 264 6.34 -10.16 4.52
C GLN A 264 5.73 -9.20 5.55
N ASP A 265 6.55 -8.37 6.18
CA ASP A 265 6.13 -7.25 7.03
C ASP A 265 6.79 -5.97 6.52
N ILE A 266 5.96 -5.01 6.14
CA ILE A 266 6.33 -3.69 5.66
C ILE A 266 5.82 -2.67 6.68
N LYS A 267 6.71 -1.79 7.10
CA LYS A 267 6.40 -0.58 7.85
C LYS A 267 6.79 0.63 7.02
N SER A 268 5.84 1.50 6.71
CA SER A 268 6.10 2.70 5.91
C SER A 268 5.59 3.95 6.59
N GLN A 269 6.34 5.03 6.44
CA GLN A 269 5.98 6.37 6.88
C GLN A 269 6.04 7.33 5.70
N TYR A 270 4.98 8.12 5.55
CA TYR A 270 4.86 9.18 4.56
C TYR A 270 4.99 10.51 5.29
N VAL A 271 6.01 11.28 4.93
CA VAL A 271 6.43 12.49 5.62
C VAL A 271 6.78 13.58 4.60
N GLU A 272 7.04 14.80 5.07
CA GLU A 272 7.47 15.93 4.22
C GLU A 272 6.53 16.24 3.05
N HIS A 273 5.22 16.01 3.23
CA HIS A 273 4.19 16.35 2.25
C HIS A 273 4.29 17.82 1.84
N ASN A 274 4.41 18.09 0.54
CA ASN A 274 4.52 19.42 -0.07
C ASN A 274 5.72 20.27 0.41
N HIS A 275 6.79 19.65 0.94
CA HIS A 275 7.99 20.37 1.37
C HIS A 275 9.18 20.24 0.41
N ILE A 276 9.23 19.18 -0.40
CA ILE A 276 10.30 18.96 -1.38
C ILE A 276 9.94 19.73 -2.65
N LYS A 277 10.81 20.68 -3.05
CA LYS A 277 10.54 21.56 -4.19
C LYS A 277 11.06 21.00 -5.51
N GLU A 278 12.26 20.44 -5.48
CA GLU A 278 12.91 19.84 -6.64
C GLU A 278 13.86 18.74 -6.18
N ILE A 279 14.13 17.81 -7.09
CA ILE A 279 15.15 16.79 -6.95
C ILE A 279 16.14 17.01 -8.10
N THR A 280 17.41 17.20 -7.76
CA THR A 280 18.48 17.44 -8.73
C THR A 280 19.51 16.33 -8.67
N VAL A 281 20.00 15.90 -9.82
CA VAL A 281 21.08 14.92 -9.90
C VAL A 281 22.41 15.61 -9.56
N PRO A 282 23.22 15.08 -8.62
CA PRO A 282 24.54 15.65 -8.34
C PRO A 282 25.42 15.64 -9.60
N GLN A 283 26.20 16.70 -9.81
CA GLN A 283 27.03 16.86 -11.02
C GLN A 283 28.01 15.70 -11.22
N GLU A 284 28.56 15.18 -10.12
CA GLU A 284 29.46 14.02 -10.10
C GLU A 284 28.81 12.73 -10.61
N VAL A 285 27.49 12.57 -10.40
CA VAL A 285 26.72 11.45 -10.95
C VAL A 285 26.58 11.61 -12.46
N ILE A 286 26.23 12.81 -12.93
CA ILE A 286 26.04 13.09 -14.36
C ILE A 286 27.35 12.87 -15.14
N GLU A 287 28.46 13.41 -14.63
CA GLU A 287 29.76 13.32 -15.29
C GLU A 287 30.42 11.94 -15.17
N GLY A 288 30.13 11.22 -14.08
CA GLY A 288 30.66 9.89 -13.81
C GLY A 288 29.84 8.75 -14.41
N ALA A 289 28.61 9.00 -14.86
CA ALA A 289 27.73 7.96 -15.33
C ALA A 289 28.15 7.39 -16.69
N VAL A 290 28.15 6.06 -16.79
CA VAL A 290 28.33 5.34 -18.05
C VAL A 290 26.97 4.93 -18.59
N GLU A 291 26.73 5.14 -19.88
CA GLU A 291 25.48 4.70 -20.51
C GLU A 291 25.36 3.18 -20.44
N SER A 292 24.29 2.66 -19.85
CA SER A 292 24.03 1.23 -19.80
C SER A 292 23.69 0.74 -21.21
N GLY A 293 24.50 -0.17 -21.76
CA GLY A 293 24.21 -0.81 -23.04
C GLY A 293 23.01 -1.76 -22.95
N MET A 294 22.28 -1.92 -24.05
CA MET A 294 21.35 -3.04 -24.27
C MET A 294 22.11 -4.33 -24.55
#